data_AF-A0AA35QUS3-F1
#
_entry.id   AF-A0AA35QUS3-F1
#
_cell.length_a   1.000
_cell.length_b   1.000
_cell.length_c   1.000
_cell.angle_alpha   90.00
_cell.angle_beta   90.00
_cell.angle_gamma   90.00
#
_symmetry.space_group_name_H-M   'P 1'
#
loop_
_entity.id
_entity.type
_entity.pdbx_description
1 polymer ?
#
loop_
_entity_poly.entity_id
_entity_poly.type
_entity_poly.pdbx_seq_one_letter_code
_entity_poly.pdbx_strand_id
1 'polypeptide(L)'
;MAGEGGSDLAALKQENSQLRSAIAELQSRLNQCESDKLQLQTSYEQALQALADSEARRETSDKEMKLAQNQMSSMWKQLESLHKTIDGGSQAPPTGTSLINERSLQLHCTLCREKIRGVDGSSASNNKSPPVSPDSSPQPVARQQRKGSWLFGRRQRMQDLEAHSKTCSSPQSSPSKTPRSRKLIAPSPGSGTSPSHRERGMGTDFLIISVTRSPPGATDLSPFKIITKTNLSQFPAMSFDVNRSQMDFQWLYDVLQDACPERIVPPLKPPISLDATISEFQRFLSRISTHKVLRSHHLFVVFLCGKSEELKSVKAKYRPSRSGDQVQYKPAVGRDTNSGPLVATKEYLTTLEQNLLGLANHLEQSVRRKTHSERTAHWFRAISESEPGDTYLKTASSDLARTCDTMETSHGDSEDTLLVHNLQSIADYVRACLVCQYLVEPLL
;
A
#
# COMPACT_ATOMS: atom_id res chain seq x y z
N MET A 1 66.66 -25.29 59.87
CA MET A 1 65.77 -24.49 59.01
C MET A 1 65.17 -25.43 57.96
N ALA A 2 63.97 -25.95 58.21
CA ALA A 2 63.21 -26.77 57.27
C ALA A 2 61.74 -26.69 57.71
N GLY A 3 60.88 -26.05 56.92
CA GLY A 3 59.48 -25.83 57.30
C GLY A 3 58.63 -25.01 56.33
N GLU A 4 59.21 -24.05 55.61
CA GLU A 4 58.42 -23.07 54.83
C GLU A 4 57.97 -23.61 53.45
N GLY A 5 58.77 -24.46 52.79
CA GLY A 5 58.47 -24.98 51.44
C GLY A 5 57.24 -25.90 51.30
N GLY A 6 56.47 -26.11 52.37
CA GLY A 6 55.19 -26.84 52.32
C GLY A 6 54.00 -25.99 51.83
N SER A 7 54.04 -24.67 52.06
CA SER A 7 52.93 -23.76 51.76
C SER A 7 52.74 -23.57 50.25
N ASP A 8 53.83 -23.23 49.54
CA ASP A 8 53.79 -22.87 48.12
C ASP A 8 53.33 -24.04 47.25
N LEU A 9 53.69 -25.27 47.61
CA LEU A 9 53.25 -26.48 46.92
C LEU A 9 51.74 -26.74 47.09
N ALA A 10 51.11 -26.26 48.16
CA ALA A 10 49.66 -26.32 48.32
C ALA A 10 48.97 -25.25 47.46
N ALA A 11 49.48 -24.01 47.47
CA ALA A 11 48.97 -22.92 46.64
C ALA A 11 49.03 -23.26 45.14
N LEU A 12 50.17 -23.74 44.65
CA LEU A 12 50.35 -24.15 43.25
C LEU A 12 49.41 -25.30 42.83
N LYS A 13 49.07 -26.21 43.74
CA LYS A 13 48.07 -27.28 43.47
C LYS A 13 46.66 -26.72 43.37
N GLN A 14 46.29 -25.76 44.23
CA GLN A 14 45.00 -25.09 44.17
C GLN A 14 44.85 -24.28 42.87
N GLU A 15 45.87 -23.52 42.50
CA GLU A 15 45.91 -22.76 41.25
C GLU A 15 45.82 -23.69 40.03
N ASN A 16 46.59 -24.79 39.99
CA ASN A 16 46.51 -25.76 38.89
C ASN A 16 45.12 -26.41 38.77
N SER A 17 44.42 -26.61 39.89
CA SER A 17 43.04 -27.10 39.91
C SER A 17 42.05 -26.06 39.34
N GLN A 18 42.19 -24.79 39.74
CA GLN A 18 41.38 -23.68 39.24
C GLN A 18 41.58 -23.48 37.72
N LEU A 19 42.84 -23.51 37.24
CA LEU A 19 43.16 -23.41 35.82
C LEU A 19 42.56 -24.56 35.00
N ARG A 20 42.58 -25.81 35.51
CA ARG A 20 41.91 -26.95 34.86
C ARG A 20 40.40 -26.75 34.76
N SER A 21 39.77 -26.22 35.81
CA SER A 21 38.33 -25.91 35.81
C SER A 21 37.99 -24.83 34.78
N ALA A 22 38.78 -23.76 34.70
CA ALA A 22 38.59 -22.68 33.73
C ALA A 22 38.79 -23.16 32.28
N ILE A 23 39.79 -24.02 32.02
CA ILE A 23 39.99 -24.64 30.71
C ILE A 23 38.78 -25.49 30.31
N ALA A 24 38.24 -26.30 31.23
CA ALA A 24 37.04 -27.11 30.97
C ALA A 24 35.79 -26.26 30.68
N GLU A 25 35.59 -25.15 31.40
CA GLU A 25 34.50 -24.21 31.12
C GLU A 25 34.65 -23.58 29.73
N LEU A 26 35.85 -23.10 29.38
CA LEU A 26 36.13 -22.51 28.07
C LEU A 26 35.94 -23.52 26.93
N GLN A 27 36.32 -24.78 27.11
CA GLN A 27 36.05 -25.86 26.15
C GLN A 27 34.54 -26.11 26.00
N SER A 28 33.78 -26.14 27.09
CA SER A 28 32.31 -26.27 27.04
C SER A 28 31.67 -25.11 26.27
N ARG A 29 32.12 -23.88 26.51
CA ARG A 29 31.62 -22.67 25.83
C ARG A 29 32.02 -22.60 24.35
N LEU A 30 33.19 -23.13 23.98
CA LEU A 30 33.60 -23.27 22.58
C LEU A 30 32.69 -24.26 21.85
N ASN A 31 32.48 -25.45 22.42
CA ASN A 31 31.59 -26.48 21.84
C ASN A 31 30.16 -25.97 21.67
N GLN A 32 29.63 -25.19 22.62
CA GLN A 32 28.33 -24.54 22.49
C GLN A 32 28.30 -23.54 21.33
N CYS A 33 29.32 -22.68 21.21
CA CYS A 33 29.45 -21.71 20.12
C CYS A 33 29.51 -22.38 18.73
N GLU A 34 30.18 -23.53 18.63
CA GLU A 34 30.23 -24.32 17.39
C GLU A 34 28.87 -24.98 17.05
N SER A 35 28.15 -25.48 18.06
CA SER A 35 26.76 -25.94 17.91
C SER A 35 25.83 -24.81 17.43
N ASP A 36 25.89 -23.64 18.08
CA ASP A 36 25.03 -22.50 17.76
C ASP A 36 25.31 -21.98 16.35
N LYS A 37 26.59 -21.94 15.94
CA LYS A 37 27.02 -21.65 14.56
C LYS A 37 26.43 -22.64 13.54
N LEU A 38 26.45 -23.94 13.83
CA LEU A 38 25.91 -24.97 12.95
C LEU A 38 24.37 -24.87 12.82
N GLN A 39 23.68 -24.56 13.93
CA GLN A 39 22.23 -24.28 13.91
C GLN A 39 21.92 -23.02 13.08
N LEU A 40 22.71 -21.95 13.24
CA LEU A 40 22.54 -20.72 12.47
C LEU A 40 22.75 -20.95 10.96
N GLN A 41 23.78 -21.72 10.58
CA GLN A 41 24.02 -22.11 9.19
C GLN A 41 22.85 -22.94 8.63
N THR A 42 22.38 -23.94 9.38
CA THR A 42 21.23 -24.77 8.98
C THR A 42 19.96 -23.94 8.76
N SER A 43 19.71 -22.96 9.64
CA SER A 43 18.59 -22.01 9.53
C SER A 43 18.71 -21.09 8.31
N TYR A 44 19.93 -20.64 7.99
CA TYR A 44 20.21 -19.83 6.81
C TYR A 44 19.98 -20.61 5.50
N GLU A 45 20.44 -21.85 5.43
CA GLU A 45 20.23 -22.74 4.27
C GLU A 45 18.73 -23.04 4.06
N GLN A 46 17.98 -23.27 5.14
CA GLN A 46 16.51 -23.42 5.09
C GLN A 46 15.81 -22.14 4.60
N ALA A 47 16.28 -20.97 5.02
CA ALA A 47 15.72 -19.69 4.57
C ALA A 47 15.98 -19.42 3.08
N LEU A 48 17.15 -19.80 2.55
CA LEU A 48 17.45 -19.73 1.12
C LEU A 48 16.55 -20.68 0.30
N GLN A 49 16.34 -21.92 0.75
CA GLN A 49 15.43 -22.85 0.06
C GLN A 49 13.99 -22.31 0.07
N ALA A 50 13.50 -21.78 1.20
CA ALA A 50 12.17 -21.19 1.30
C ALA A 50 11.99 -19.96 0.37
N LEU A 51 13.06 -19.20 0.12
CA LEU A 51 13.05 -18.10 -0.85
C LEU A 51 12.95 -18.61 -2.29
N ALA A 52 13.75 -19.61 -2.68
CA ALA A 52 13.70 -20.22 -4.00
C ALA A 52 12.33 -20.86 -4.31
N ASP A 53 11.75 -21.57 -3.33
CA ASP A 53 10.38 -22.10 -3.39
C ASP A 53 9.33 -21.00 -3.61
N SER A 54 9.53 -19.83 -3.00
CA SER A 54 8.64 -18.66 -3.13
C SER A 54 8.75 -18.00 -4.51
N GLU A 55 9.96 -17.90 -5.06
CA GLU A 55 10.19 -17.38 -6.41
C GLU A 55 9.60 -18.31 -7.50
N ALA A 56 9.75 -19.62 -7.35
CA ALA A 56 9.10 -20.59 -8.23
C ALA A 56 7.55 -20.48 -8.20
N ARG A 57 6.96 -20.22 -7.01
CA ARG A 57 5.52 -19.96 -6.86
C ARG A 57 5.09 -18.63 -7.49
N ARG A 58 5.93 -17.60 -7.44
CA ARG A 58 5.69 -16.34 -8.17
C ARG A 58 5.72 -16.57 -9.68
N GLU A 59 6.73 -17.26 -10.19
CA GLU A 59 6.91 -17.48 -11.63
C GLU A 59 5.77 -18.32 -12.24
N THR A 60 5.25 -19.31 -11.50
CA THR A 60 4.05 -20.07 -11.88
C THR A 60 2.78 -19.20 -11.86
N SER A 61 2.60 -18.37 -10.82
CA SER A 61 1.48 -17.41 -10.74
C SER A 61 1.50 -16.37 -11.89
N ASP A 62 2.68 -15.87 -12.28
CA ASP A 62 2.83 -14.97 -13.43
C ASP A 62 2.55 -15.66 -14.77
N LYS A 63 2.85 -16.96 -14.90
CA LYS A 63 2.46 -17.78 -16.07
C LYS A 63 0.95 -17.97 -16.14
N GLU A 64 0.28 -18.26 -15.03
CA GLU A 64 -1.19 -18.36 -14.95
C GLU A 64 -1.88 -17.01 -15.24
N MET A 65 -1.37 -15.91 -14.69
CA MET A 65 -1.89 -14.57 -14.94
C MET A 65 -1.77 -14.17 -16.42
N LYS A 66 -0.65 -14.49 -17.09
CA LYS A 66 -0.49 -14.28 -18.54
C LYS A 66 -1.46 -15.14 -19.35
N LEU A 67 -1.70 -16.39 -18.95
CA LEU A 67 -2.69 -17.26 -19.60
C LEU A 67 -4.11 -16.68 -19.48
N ALA A 68 -4.51 -16.24 -18.30
CA ALA A 68 -5.80 -15.60 -18.06
C ALA A 68 -5.96 -14.28 -18.85
N GLN A 69 -4.90 -13.46 -18.93
CA GLN A 69 -4.89 -12.24 -19.75
C GLN A 69 -5.07 -12.53 -21.25
N ASN A 70 -4.42 -13.58 -21.76
CA ASN A 70 -4.57 -14.03 -23.15
C ASN A 70 -6.00 -14.55 -23.42
N GLN A 71 -6.59 -15.31 -22.49
CA GLN A 71 -7.98 -15.76 -22.57
C GLN A 71 -8.96 -14.58 -22.62
N MET A 72 -8.82 -13.60 -21.73
CA MET A 72 -9.65 -12.38 -21.74
C MET A 72 -9.50 -11.57 -23.03
N SER A 73 -8.27 -11.45 -23.57
CA SER A 73 -8.04 -10.78 -24.86
C SER A 73 -8.70 -11.52 -26.03
N SER A 74 -8.73 -12.86 -26.01
CA SER A 74 -9.44 -13.68 -27.00
C SER A 74 -10.96 -13.47 -26.93
N MET A 75 -11.55 -13.55 -25.73
CA MET A 75 -12.98 -13.28 -25.51
C MET A 75 -13.38 -11.87 -25.94
N TRP A 76 -12.53 -10.86 -25.67
CA TRP A 76 -12.79 -9.48 -26.09
C TRP A 76 -12.84 -9.34 -27.62
N LYS A 77 -11.92 -9.97 -28.35
CA LYS A 77 -11.94 -10.01 -29.83
C LYS A 77 -13.17 -10.71 -30.39
N GLN A 78 -13.67 -11.75 -29.72
CA GLN A 78 -14.92 -12.41 -30.09
C GLN A 78 -16.13 -11.47 -29.90
N LEU A 79 -16.18 -10.72 -28.79
CA LEU A 79 -17.22 -9.72 -28.54
C LEU A 79 -17.19 -8.57 -29.56
N GLU A 80 -16.01 -8.04 -29.90
CA GLU A 80 -15.87 -7.04 -30.98
C GLU A 80 -16.32 -7.56 -32.35
N SER A 81 -16.08 -8.85 -32.65
CA SER A 81 -16.55 -9.47 -33.89
C SER A 81 -18.07 -9.63 -33.93
N LEU A 82 -18.69 -10.02 -32.81
CA LEU A 82 -20.15 -10.10 -32.69
C LEU A 82 -20.81 -8.72 -32.82
N HIS A 83 -20.23 -7.69 -32.20
CA HIS A 83 -20.75 -6.32 -32.28
C HIS A 83 -20.76 -5.80 -33.73
N LYS A 84 -19.65 -5.97 -34.46
CA LYS A 84 -19.56 -5.64 -35.90
C LYS A 84 -20.57 -6.40 -36.77
N THR A 85 -20.93 -7.63 -36.39
CA THR A 85 -21.94 -8.43 -37.11
C THR A 85 -23.35 -7.88 -36.88
N ILE A 86 -23.64 -7.35 -35.69
CA ILE A 86 -24.92 -6.71 -35.36
C ILE A 86 -25.05 -5.37 -36.10
N ASP A 87 -24.04 -4.50 -36.02
CA ASP A 87 -24.08 -3.16 -36.64
C ASP A 87 -24.10 -3.24 -38.18
N GLY A 88 -23.45 -4.26 -38.77
CA GLY A 88 -23.45 -4.51 -40.21
C GLY A 88 -24.78 -5.05 -40.78
N GLY A 89 -25.75 -5.41 -39.93
CA GLY A 89 -27.02 -6.01 -40.35
C GLY A 89 -28.03 -5.04 -40.99
N SER A 90 -27.76 -3.73 -40.96
CA SER A 90 -28.72 -2.70 -41.41
C SER A 90 -28.66 -2.43 -42.92
N GLN A 91 -28.96 -3.44 -43.74
CA GLN A 91 -29.43 -3.23 -45.12
C GLN A 91 -30.93 -3.56 -45.21
N ALA A 92 -31.67 -2.75 -45.97
CA ALA A 92 -33.13 -2.84 -46.01
C ALA A 92 -33.61 -4.15 -46.66
N PRO A 93 -34.68 -4.79 -46.13
CA PRO A 93 -35.19 -6.03 -46.69
C PRO A 93 -35.88 -5.77 -48.05
N PRO A 94 -35.61 -6.58 -49.09
CA PRO A 94 -36.45 -6.60 -50.27
C PRO A 94 -37.83 -7.19 -49.92
N THR A 95 -38.90 -6.60 -50.45
CA THR A 95 -40.27 -7.03 -50.19
C THR A 95 -40.57 -8.38 -50.86
N GLY A 96 -40.60 -9.45 -50.06
CA GLY A 96 -40.97 -10.79 -50.50
C GLY A 96 -41.64 -11.59 -49.36
N THR A 97 -42.87 -12.04 -49.59
CA THR A 97 -43.64 -12.86 -48.64
C THR A 97 -43.09 -14.28 -48.51
N SER A 98 -43.03 -14.85 -47.29
CA SER A 98 -43.76 -16.07 -46.89
C SER A 98 -43.27 -16.71 -45.57
N LEU A 99 -44.20 -17.33 -44.84
CA LEU A 99 -44.09 -18.46 -43.89
C LEU A 99 -42.93 -18.52 -42.86
N ILE A 100 -43.31 -18.26 -41.59
CA ILE A 100 -43.16 -19.13 -40.41
C ILE A 100 -42.02 -20.17 -40.43
N ASN A 101 -41.06 -20.04 -39.51
CA ASN A 101 -40.51 -21.19 -38.77
C ASN A 101 -39.84 -20.77 -37.45
N GLU A 102 -40.34 -21.26 -36.32
CA GLU A 102 -39.65 -21.16 -35.03
C GLU A 102 -38.58 -22.25 -34.93
N ARG A 103 -37.28 -21.90 -34.92
CA ARG A 103 -36.22 -22.86 -34.56
C ARG A 103 -35.14 -22.29 -33.65
N SER A 104 -35.29 -22.64 -32.38
CA SER A 104 -34.24 -23.07 -31.44
C SER A 104 -33.02 -22.15 -31.24
N LEU A 105 -32.99 -21.49 -30.08
CA LEU A 105 -31.75 -21.16 -29.40
C LEU A 105 -30.89 -22.42 -29.24
N GLN A 106 -29.66 -22.42 -29.77
CA GLN A 106 -28.70 -23.51 -29.52
C GLN A 106 -27.26 -22.98 -29.47
N LEU A 107 -26.95 -22.22 -28.41
CA LEU A 107 -25.59 -21.77 -28.09
C LEU A 107 -24.71 -22.97 -27.73
N HIS A 108 -24.02 -23.51 -28.74
CA HIS A 108 -23.18 -24.70 -28.62
C HIS A 108 -21.85 -24.35 -27.91
N CYS A 109 -21.77 -24.60 -26.59
CA CYS A 109 -20.58 -24.35 -25.80
C CYS A 109 -19.51 -25.45 -26.00
N THR A 110 -18.84 -25.43 -27.17
CA THR A 110 -17.82 -26.42 -27.54
C THR A 110 -16.40 -25.94 -27.26
N LEU A 111 -15.99 -25.97 -25.99
CA LEU A 111 -14.59 -25.73 -25.60
C LEU A 111 -14.18 -26.52 -24.34
N CYS A 112 -14.48 -27.84 -24.33
CA CYS A 112 -14.06 -28.76 -23.26
C CYS A 112 -13.73 -30.19 -23.74
N ARG A 113 -13.18 -30.31 -24.95
CA ARG A 113 -12.50 -31.52 -25.46
C ARG A 113 -11.46 -31.13 -26.51
N GLU A 114 -10.18 -31.25 -26.18
CA GLU A 114 -9.39 -32.40 -26.62
C GLU A 114 -8.11 -32.55 -25.78
N LYS A 115 -7.57 -33.78 -25.73
CA LYS A 115 -6.48 -34.16 -24.85
C LYS A 115 -5.57 -35.15 -25.56
N ILE A 116 -4.30 -34.81 -25.72
CA ILE A 116 -3.18 -35.67 -26.13
C ILE A 116 -3.37 -36.40 -27.47
N ARG A 117 -2.67 -35.90 -28.51
CA ARG A 117 -1.81 -36.71 -29.39
C ARG A 117 -0.56 -35.90 -29.72
N GLY A 118 0.60 -36.52 -29.63
CA GLY A 118 1.82 -36.08 -30.30
C GLY A 118 2.22 -37.10 -31.35
N VAL A 119 3.08 -36.70 -32.28
CA VAL A 119 4.02 -37.54 -33.06
C VAL A 119 4.99 -36.58 -33.76
N ASP A 120 6.18 -37.07 -34.06
CA ASP A 120 7.35 -36.36 -34.58
C ASP A 120 7.21 -35.93 -36.06
N GLY A 121 8.14 -35.11 -36.58
CA GLY A 121 8.18 -34.83 -38.03
C GLY A 121 9.00 -33.62 -38.49
N SER A 122 10.32 -33.74 -38.51
CA SER A 122 11.32 -32.83 -39.07
C SER A 122 11.02 -32.24 -40.47
N SER A 123 11.49 -31.01 -40.75
CA SER A 123 12.47 -30.67 -41.84
C SER A 123 12.30 -29.33 -42.57
N ALA A 124 13.44 -28.78 -43.00
CA ALA A 124 13.70 -28.00 -44.23
C ALA A 124 13.02 -26.62 -44.46
N SER A 125 13.77 -25.58 -44.07
CA SER A 125 14.16 -24.42 -44.90
C SER A 125 13.45 -24.11 -46.23
N ASN A 126 13.15 -22.83 -46.46
CA ASN A 126 13.65 -22.18 -47.69
C ASN A 126 13.84 -20.65 -47.55
N ASN A 127 14.84 -20.11 -48.24
CA ASN A 127 15.13 -18.67 -48.31
C ASN A 127 14.40 -18.03 -49.51
N LYS A 128 13.90 -16.79 -49.37
CA LYS A 128 13.79 -15.86 -50.51
C LYS A 128 13.58 -14.38 -50.12
N SER A 129 14.36 -13.53 -50.76
CA SER A 129 14.34 -12.04 -50.79
C SER A 129 14.92 -11.60 -52.16
N PRO A 130 14.99 -10.31 -52.55
CA PRO A 130 14.45 -9.08 -51.94
C PRO A 130 13.25 -8.57 -52.79
N PRO A 131 13.14 -7.40 -53.49
CA PRO A 131 14.08 -6.29 -53.78
C PRO A 131 13.71 -4.91 -53.18
N VAL A 132 14.67 -3.98 -53.33
CA VAL A 132 14.64 -2.50 -53.17
C VAL A 132 14.44 -1.87 -54.58
N SER A 133 13.90 -0.68 -54.88
CA SER A 133 13.07 0.41 -54.28
C SER A 133 12.85 1.42 -55.46
N PRO A 134 12.55 2.75 -55.35
CA PRO A 134 12.01 3.62 -54.29
C PRO A 134 10.77 4.46 -54.74
N ASP A 135 10.27 5.40 -53.93
CA ASP A 135 10.23 6.87 -54.23
C ASP A 135 9.69 7.67 -53.01
N SER A 136 9.31 8.94 -53.17
CA SER A 136 9.53 10.01 -52.18
C SER A 136 8.35 10.99 -51.99
N SER A 137 8.51 11.89 -51.00
CA SER A 137 7.76 13.16 -50.77
C SER A 137 6.51 13.12 -49.86
N PRO A 138 6.14 14.25 -49.19
CA PRO A 138 5.49 14.18 -47.88
C PRO A 138 4.02 14.69 -47.81
N GLN A 139 3.34 14.35 -46.71
CA GLN A 139 2.06 14.90 -46.25
C GLN A 139 2.13 15.32 -44.76
N PRO A 140 1.34 16.30 -44.29
CA PRO A 140 1.58 17.00 -43.04
C PRO A 140 1.08 16.26 -41.78
N VAL A 141 1.77 16.48 -40.65
CA VAL A 141 1.46 15.86 -39.36
C VAL A 141 0.23 16.50 -38.71
N ALA A 142 -0.88 15.76 -38.63
CA ALA A 142 -2.07 16.16 -37.89
C ALA A 142 -1.86 16.04 -36.36
N ARG A 143 -2.33 17.04 -35.61
CA ARG A 143 -2.10 17.24 -34.17
C ARG A 143 -2.94 16.30 -33.29
N GLN A 144 -2.50 15.05 -33.10
CA GLN A 144 -3.26 14.06 -32.33
C GLN A 144 -3.19 14.29 -30.81
N GLN A 145 -4.35 14.44 -30.17
CA GLN A 145 -4.47 14.62 -28.71
C GLN A 145 -4.13 13.32 -27.96
N ARG A 146 -3.19 13.37 -27.01
CA ARG A 146 -2.98 12.29 -26.04
C ARG A 146 -4.13 12.24 -25.03
N LYS A 147 -4.97 11.20 -25.12
CA LYS A 147 -5.87 10.80 -24.03
C LYS A 147 -5.03 10.27 -22.86
N GLY A 148 -5.43 10.58 -21.62
CA GLY A 148 -4.69 10.20 -20.41
C GLY A 148 -4.79 8.72 -20.06
N SER A 149 -3.83 8.22 -19.29
CA SER A 149 -3.83 6.87 -18.71
C SER A 149 -4.09 6.94 -17.21
N TRP A 150 -5.14 6.28 -16.74
CA TRP A 150 -5.47 6.11 -15.31
C TRP A 150 -5.25 4.65 -14.91
N LEU A 151 -4.06 4.30 -14.42
CA LEU A 151 -3.71 2.92 -14.03
C LEU A 151 -2.93 2.84 -12.72
N PHE A 152 -3.57 3.18 -11.60
CA PHE A 152 -3.22 2.60 -10.30
C PHE A 152 -4.49 2.21 -9.54
N GLY A 153 -4.71 0.89 -9.43
CA GLY A 153 -5.96 0.33 -8.93
C GLY A 153 -5.88 -1.16 -8.58
N ARG A 154 -4.73 -1.64 -8.07
CA ARG A 154 -4.64 -3.01 -7.55
C ARG A 154 -5.48 -3.14 -6.28
N ARG A 155 -6.63 -3.81 -6.39
CA ARG A 155 -7.37 -4.32 -5.23
C ARG A 155 -6.54 -5.41 -4.53
N GLN A 156 -5.98 -5.10 -3.37
CA GLN A 156 -5.58 -6.13 -2.40
C GLN A 156 -6.84 -6.92 -1.99
N ARG A 157 -6.76 -8.25 -1.84
CA ARG A 157 -7.91 -9.07 -1.41
C ARG A 157 -7.93 -9.13 0.12
N MET A 158 -9.10 -8.95 0.74
CA MET A 158 -9.20 -8.96 2.22
C MET A 158 -8.85 -10.32 2.86
N GLN A 159 -8.83 -11.40 2.08
CA GLN A 159 -8.50 -12.76 2.52
C GLN A 159 -7.08 -12.84 3.12
N ASP A 160 -6.14 -12.03 2.62
CA ASP A 160 -4.74 -12.02 3.06
C ASP A 160 -4.59 -11.48 4.51
N LEU A 161 -5.50 -10.59 4.94
CA LEU A 161 -5.51 -10.02 6.29
C LEU A 161 -6.13 -10.97 7.33
N GLU A 162 -7.05 -11.83 6.91
CA GLU A 162 -7.77 -12.74 7.81
C GLU A 162 -6.86 -13.89 8.32
N ALA A 163 -5.79 -14.20 7.59
CA ALA A 163 -4.77 -15.16 8.01
C ALA A 163 -4.02 -14.67 9.26
N HIS A 164 -3.56 -13.41 9.27
CA HIS A 164 -2.83 -12.82 10.41
C HIS A 164 -3.70 -12.70 11.68
N SER A 165 -5.02 -12.49 11.55
CA SER A 165 -5.92 -12.38 12.71
C SER A 165 -6.07 -13.69 13.50
N LYS A 166 -5.75 -14.85 12.91
CA LYS A 166 -5.96 -16.16 13.53
C LYS A 166 -4.76 -16.63 14.37
N THR A 167 -3.54 -16.21 14.01
CA THR A 167 -2.30 -16.59 14.72
C THR A 167 -2.22 -16.01 16.14
N CYS A 168 -2.84 -14.86 16.39
CA CYS A 168 -2.76 -14.17 17.70
C CYS A 168 -3.85 -14.59 18.71
N SER A 169 -4.71 -15.57 18.39
CA SER A 169 -5.84 -15.98 19.24
C SER A 169 -5.62 -17.37 19.86
N SER A 170 -4.74 -17.46 20.87
CA SER A 170 -4.54 -18.71 21.62
C SER A 170 -5.64 -18.92 22.67
N PRO A 171 -6.37 -20.06 22.66
CA PRO A 171 -7.49 -20.29 23.57
C PRO A 171 -7.02 -20.77 24.95
N GLN A 172 -6.91 -19.87 25.93
CA GLN A 172 -6.73 -20.29 27.33
C GLN A 172 -8.00 -20.95 27.88
N SER A 173 -7.89 -22.24 28.19
CA SER A 173 -8.95 -23.03 28.82
C SER A 173 -9.05 -22.76 30.32
N SER A 174 -10.23 -22.43 30.83
CA SER A 174 -10.60 -22.65 32.23
C SER A 174 -12.10 -23.00 32.35
N PRO A 175 -12.50 -23.87 33.30
CA PRO A 175 -13.85 -24.42 33.35
C PRO A 175 -14.79 -23.66 34.29
N SER A 176 -16.07 -23.58 33.93
CA SER A 176 -17.16 -23.22 34.85
C SER A 176 -18.32 -24.21 34.71
N LYS A 177 -19.04 -24.48 35.81
CA LYS A 177 -20.06 -25.52 35.89
C LYS A 177 -21.48 -24.96 36.10
N THR A 178 -22.41 -25.58 35.37
CA THR A 178 -23.85 -25.75 35.70
C THR A 178 -24.80 -24.52 35.66
N PRO A 179 -26.12 -24.74 35.44
CA PRO A 179 -27.00 -23.70 34.88
C PRO A 179 -28.27 -23.40 35.72
N ARG A 180 -29.10 -22.46 35.26
CA ARG A 180 -30.56 -22.45 35.51
C ARG A 180 -31.32 -21.84 34.33
N SER A 181 -32.63 -22.09 34.25
CA SER A 181 -33.42 -22.05 33.01
C SER A 181 -34.68 -21.19 33.09
N ARG A 182 -35.37 -21.04 31.94
CA ARG A 182 -36.68 -20.38 31.70
C ARG A 182 -36.58 -18.84 31.54
N LYS A 183 -37.50 -18.17 30.83
CA LYS A 183 -38.78 -18.61 30.23
C LYS A 183 -39.06 -17.92 28.89
N LEU A 184 -39.79 -18.60 27.99
CA LEU A 184 -40.36 -18.01 26.76
C LEU A 184 -41.56 -17.10 27.08
N ILE A 185 -41.65 -15.95 26.41
CA ILE A 185 -42.91 -15.25 26.08
C ILE A 185 -42.75 -14.64 24.68
N ALA A 186 -43.78 -14.77 23.86
CA ALA A 186 -44.02 -13.98 22.65
C ALA A 186 -45.47 -13.49 22.66
N PRO A 187 -45.78 -12.39 21.94
CA PRO A 187 -47.03 -12.33 21.20
C PRO A 187 -46.80 -11.95 19.73
N SER A 188 -47.87 -12.02 18.92
CA SER A 188 -47.80 -11.97 17.45
C SER A 188 -48.42 -10.67 16.88
N PRO A 189 -49.12 -10.61 15.72
CA PRO A 189 -48.69 -9.71 14.64
C PRO A 189 -49.67 -8.57 14.32
N GLY A 190 -49.25 -7.58 13.52
CA GLY A 190 -50.15 -6.53 13.03
C GLY A 190 -49.57 -5.65 11.92
N SER A 191 -50.45 -5.28 10.97
CA SER A 191 -50.36 -4.18 9.98
C SER A 191 -49.04 -3.98 9.20
N GLY A 192 -49.10 -4.20 7.88
CA GLY A 192 -48.07 -3.74 6.94
C GLY A 192 -48.45 -2.43 6.23
N THR A 193 -47.44 -1.61 5.94
CA THR A 193 -47.49 -0.53 4.93
C THR A 193 -46.24 -0.60 4.06
N SER A 194 -46.39 -0.36 2.76
CA SER A 194 -45.37 -0.67 1.75
C SER A 194 -44.25 0.39 1.71
N PRO A 195 -42.96 0.01 1.87
CA PRO A 195 -41.84 0.91 1.59
C PRO A 195 -41.61 1.03 0.08
N SER A 196 -41.61 2.24 -0.46
CA SER A 196 -41.33 2.49 -1.86
C SER A 196 -39.86 2.24 -2.21
N HIS A 197 -39.65 1.32 -3.17
CA HIS A 197 -38.51 1.20 -4.09
C HIS A 197 -37.12 1.72 -3.64
N ARG A 198 -36.63 1.26 -2.47
CA ARG A 198 -35.21 1.37 -2.14
C ARG A 198 -34.41 0.32 -2.92
N GLU A 199 -33.59 0.77 -3.87
CA GLU A 199 -32.72 -0.10 -4.66
C GLU A 199 -31.78 -0.91 -3.74
N ARG A 200 -31.96 -2.24 -3.71
CA ARG A 200 -31.23 -3.13 -2.81
C ARG A 200 -29.88 -3.55 -3.42
N GLY A 201 -29.09 -2.58 -3.86
CA GLY A 201 -27.70 -2.80 -4.25
C GLY A 201 -26.83 -3.06 -3.02
N MET A 202 -26.15 -4.21 -2.97
CA MET A 202 -25.22 -4.57 -1.88
C MET A 202 -23.87 -3.84 -2.02
N GLY A 203 -23.91 -2.51 -2.07
CA GLY A 203 -22.73 -1.65 -2.05
C GLY A 203 -22.19 -1.48 -0.63
N THR A 204 -20.97 -1.96 -0.38
CA THR A 204 -20.24 -1.71 0.87
C THR A 204 -20.13 -0.21 1.16
N ASP A 205 -20.32 0.19 2.42
CA ASP A 205 -19.99 1.51 2.97
C ASP A 205 -18.71 2.11 2.36
N PHE A 206 -18.84 3.17 1.56
CA PHE A 206 -17.72 3.86 0.94
C PHE A 206 -17.78 5.37 1.20
N LEU A 207 -16.59 5.94 1.42
CA LEU A 207 -16.33 7.37 1.47
C LEU A 207 -15.05 7.62 0.66
N ILE A 208 -15.22 8.17 -0.54
CA ILE A 208 -14.13 8.49 -1.47
C ILE A 208 -13.94 10.00 -1.45
N ILE A 209 -12.73 10.45 -1.16
CA ILE A 209 -12.37 11.86 -1.09
C ILE A 209 -11.23 12.11 -2.08
N SER A 210 -11.33 13.16 -2.87
CA SER A 210 -10.31 13.60 -3.83
C SER A 210 -9.99 15.07 -3.60
N VAL A 211 -8.74 15.39 -3.29
CA VAL A 211 -8.22 16.77 -3.21
C VAL A 211 -7.60 17.14 -4.55
N THR A 212 -7.94 18.32 -5.06
CA THR A 212 -7.49 18.86 -6.35
C THR A 212 -7.19 20.35 -6.23
N ARG A 213 -6.42 20.91 -7.17
CA ARG A 213 -6.20 22.36 -7.23
C ARG A 213 -7.44 23.06 -7.78
N SER A 214 -7.92 24.11 -7.11
CA SER A 214 -8.93 25.03 -7.65
C SER A 214 -8.41 25.71 -8.92
N PRO A 215 -9.23 25.93 -9.96
CA PRO A 215 -8.81 26.69 -11.14
C PRO A 215 -8.31 28.09 -10.76
N PRO A 216 -7.24 28.61 -11.40
CA PRO A 216 -6.78 29.98 -11.16
C PRO A 216 -7.90 30.98 -11.46
N GLY A 217 -8.13 31.94 -10.56
CA GLY A 217 -9.23 32.91 -10.65
C GLY A 217 -10.57 32.45 -10.06
N ALA A 218 -10.71 31.21 -9.56
CA ALA A 218 -11.97 30.75 -8.95
C ALA A 218 -12.13 31.20 -7.48
N THR A 219 -11.10 30.98 -6.65
CA THR A 219 -11.01 31.47 -5.26
C THR A 219 -9.56 31.45 -4.80
N ASP A 220 -8.83 32.56 -4.89
CA ASP A 220 -7.42 32.62 -4.48
C ASP A 220 -7.21 32.38 -2.98
N LEU A 221 -8.23 32.71 -2.16
CA LEU A 221 -8.27 32.42 -0.72
C LEU A 221 -8.58 30.94 -0.39
N SER A 222 -8.84 30.08 -1.37
CA SER A 222 -9.15 28.65 -1.17
C SER A 222 -8.73 27.81 -2.39
N PRO A 223 -7.41 27.55 -2.55
CA PRO A 223 -6.85 26.92 -3.74
C PRO A 223 -7.01 25.38 -3.77
N PHE A 224 -7.67 24.78 -2.77
CA PHE A 224 -7.90 23.33 -2.70
C PHE A 224 -9.38 23.01 -2.87
N LYS A 225 -9.74 22.34 -3.97
CA LYS A 225 -11.08 21.79 -4.21
C LYS A 225 -11.13 20.34 -3.75
N ILE A 226 -11.98 20.07 -2.77
CA ILE A 226 -12.27 18.73 -2.26
C ILE A 226 -13.54 18.21 -2.92
N ILE A 227 -13.48 17.02 -3.51
CA ILE A 227 -14.62 16.31 -4.08
C ILE A 227 -14.85 15.05 -3.24
N THR A 228 -16.04 14.92 -2.65
CA THR A 228 -16.44 13.80 -1.80
C THR A 228 -17.54 13.00 -2.48
N LYS A 229 -17.42 11.67 -2.53
CA LYS A 229 -18.46 10.73 -2.99
C LYS A 229 -18.70 9.66 -1.94
N THR A 230 -19.96 9.37 -1.63
CA THR A 230 -20.33 8.59 -0.44
C THR A 230 -21.70 7.91 -0.61
N ASN A 231 -21.89 6.77 0.06
CA ASN A 231 -23.22 6.18 0.30
C ASN A 231 -23.62 6.20 1.79
N LEU A 232 -22.81 6.83 2.65
CA LEU A 232 -22.97 6.79 4.11
C LEU A 232 -24.08 7.73 4.60
N SER A 233 -24.95 7.23 5.48
CA SER A 233 -26.18 7.92 5.90
C SER A 233 -25.97 9.17 6.76
N GLN A 234 -24.77 9.45 7.27
CA GLN A 234 -24.49 10.73 7.95
C GLN A 234 -24.23 11.91 7.00
N PHE A 235 -24.22 11.68 5.69
CA PHE A 235 -24.09 12.73 4.67
C PHE A 235 -25.45 13.01 3.99
N PRO A 236 -25.84 14.28 3.78
CA PRO A 236 -27.15 14.63 3.21
C PRO A 236 -27.31 14.36 1.70
N ALA A 237 -26.25 13.95 1.01
CA ALA A 237 -26.21 13.66 -0.42
C ALA A 237 -25.05 12.69 -0.76
N MET A 238 -25.08 12.10 -1.95
CA MET A 238 -24.08 11.11 -2.38
C MET A 238 -22.80 11.72 -2.98
N SER A 239 -22.80 13.03 -3.27
CA SER A 239 -21.65 13.75 -3.84
C SER A 239 -21.63 15.19 -3.37
N PHE A 240 -20.43 15.72 -3.09
CA PHE A 240 -20.18 17.11 -2.71
C PHE A 240 -18.92 17.62 -3.38
N ASP A 241 -18.87 18.92 -3.64
CA ASP A 241 -17.62 19.62 -3.92
C ASP A 241 -17.53 20.92 -3.13
N VAL A 242 -16.40 21.12 -2.45
CA VAL A 242 -16.17 22.26 -1.55
C VAL A 242 -14.75 22.79 -1.72
N ASN A 243 -14.58 24.11 -1.70
CA ASN A 243 -13.25 24.73 -1.68
C ASN A 243 -12.82 24.96 -0.22
N ARG A 244 -11.52 24.77 0.05
CA ARG A 244 -10.88 24.96 1.37
C ARG A 244 -9.54 25.68 1.22
N SER A 245 -9.15 26.37 2.28
CA SER A 245 -7.83 26.95 2.50
C SER A 245 -6.96 26.00 3.36
N GLN A 246 -5.64 26.20 3.37
CA GLN A 246 -4.74 25.50 4.29
C GLN A 246 -5.13 25.72 5.78
N MET A 247 -5.68 26.89 6.12
CA MET A 247 -6.18 27.20 7.46
C MET A 247 -7.51 26.51 7.81
N ASP A 248 -8.18 25.87 6.84
CA ASP A 248 -9.31 24.96 7.12
C ASP A 248 -8.81 23.56 7.45
N PHE A 249 -7.73 23.10 6.80
CA PHE A 249 -7.08 21.82 7.11
C PHE A 249 -6.41 21.85 8.48
N GLN A 250 -5.67 22.92 8.81
CA GLN A 250 -5.06 23.08 10.14
C GLN A 250 -6.13 23.07 11.23
N TRP A 251 -7.18 23.88 11.07
CA TRP A 251 -8.31 23.86 12.01
C TRP A 251 -8.94 22.47 12.14
N LEU A 252 -9.11 21.72 11.04
CA LEU A 252 -9.67 20.36 11.11
C LEU A 252 -8.75 19.40 11.91
N TYR A 253 -7.42 19.56 11.80
CA TYR A 253 -6.48 18.82 12.62
C TYR A 253 -6.62 19.19 14.11
N ASP A 254 -6.50 20.48 14.43
CA ASP A 254 -6.58 21.00 15.81
C ASP A 254 -7.90 20.59 16.48
N VAL A 255 -9.02 20.79 15.78
CA VAL A 255 -10.37 20.58 16.32
C VAL A 255 -10.72 19.10 16.52
N LEU A 256 -10.09 18.19 15.77
CA LEU A 256 -10.21 16.74 16.01
C LEU A 256 -9.27 16.29 17.14
N GLN A 257 -8.12 16.93 17.31
CA GLN A 257 -7.17 16.61 18.37
C GLN A 257 -7.70 17.00 19.75
N ASP A 258 -8.35 18.17 19.84
CA ASP A 258 -9.11 18.62 21.02
C ASP A 258 -10.33 17.71 21.32
N ALA A 259 -11.12 17.37 20.29
CA ALA A 259 -12.40 16.68 20.47
C ALA A 259 -12.27 15.15 20.64
N CYS A 260 -11.12 14.57 20.31
CA CYS A 260 -10.88 13.13 20.40
C CYS A 260 -9.46 12.83 20.94
N PRO A 261 -9.08 13.30 22.15
CA PRO A 261 -7.71 13.18 22.66
C PRO A 261 -7.24 11.73 22.84
N GLU A 262 -8.16 10.79 23.07
CA GLU A 262 -7.87 9.34 23.11
C GLU A 262 -7.64 8.70 21.72
N ARG A 263 -7.64 9.46 20.62
CA ARG A 263 -7.54 8.95 19.24
C ARG A 263 -6.41 9.65 18.51
N ILE A 264 -5.64 8.87 17.76
CA ILE A 264 -4.54 9.40 16.95
C ILE A 264 -5.12 10.09 15.71
N VAL A 265 -5.21 11.42 15.76
CA VAL A 265 -5.46 12.23 14.57
C VAL A 265 -4.24 12.12 13.66
N PRO A 266 -4.40 11.82 12.35
CA PRO A 266 -3.27 11.76 11.44
C PRO A 266 -2.50 13.10 11.42
N PRO A 267 -1.16 13.10 11.54
CA PRO A 267 -0.39 14.33 11.55
C PRO A 267 -0.53 15.06 10.21
N LEU A 268 -0.67 16.39 10.28
CA LEU A 268 -0.72 17.27 9.12
C LEU A 268 0.64 17.96 8.96
N LYS A 269 1.41 17.61 7.92
CA LYS A 269 2.74 18.19 7.72
C LYS A 269 2.69 19.63 7.19
N PRO A 270 3.65 20.49 7.56
CA PRO A 270 3.85 21.77 6.88
C PRO A 270 4.23 21.52 5.40
N PRO A 271 3.63 22.23 4.43
CA PRO A 271 3.89 22.00 3.02
C PRO A 271 5.22 22.60 2.54
N ILE A 272 5.88 21.89 1.64
CA ILE A 272 7.13 22.33 0.96
C ILE A 272 6.88 22.79 -0.49
N SER A 273 5.78 22.37 -1.11
CA SER A 273 5.35 22.78 -2.46
C SER A 273 3.84 22.56 -2.61
N LEU A 274 3.20 23.18 -3.61
CA LEU A 274 1.74 23.09 -3.78
C LEU A 274 1.26 21.65 -4.05
N ASP A 275 1.98 20.90 -4.88
CA ASP A 275 1.61 19.51 -5.21
C ASP A 275 1.91 18.54 -4.06
N ALA A 276 2.93 18.82 -3.25
CA ALA A 276 3.14 18.15 -1.97
C ALA A 276 1.99 18.45 -0.98
N THR A 277 1.48 19.70 -0.97
CA THR A 277 0.32 20.10 -0.14
C THR A 277 -0.93 19.29 -0.52
N ILE A 278 -1.24 19.22 -1.83
CA ILE A 278 -2.39 18.44 -2.34
C ILE A 278 -2.23 16.96 -1.96
N SER A 279 -1.03 16.41 -2.13
CA SER A 279 -0.72 15.01 -1.81
C SER A 279 -0.85 14.71 -0.31
N GLU A 280 -0.41 15.61 0.57
CA GLU A 280 -0.54 15.44 2.02
C GLU A 280 -1.98 15.65 2.50
N PHE A 281 -2.71 16.62 1.95
CA PHE A 281 -4.12 16.82 2.24
C PHE A 281 -4.98 15.63 1.79
N GLN A 282 -4.67 15.05 0.63
CA GLN A 282 -5.26 13.78 0.19
C GLN A 282 -4.96 12.65 1.19
N ARG A 283 -3.70 12.51 1.62
CA ARG A 283 -3.26 11.48 2.57
C ARG A 283 -3.93 11.63 3.95
N PHE A 284 -4.01 12.86 4.47
CA PHE A 284 -4.66 13.23 5.72
C PHE A 284 -6.16 12.88 5.72
N LEU A 285 -6.93 13.36 4.73
CA LEU A 285 -8.37 13.06 4.64
C LEU A 285 -8.63 11.57 4.40
N SER A 286 -7.78 10.88 3.63
CA SER A 286 -7.88 9.43 3.42
C SER A 286 -7.71 8.66 4.74
N ARG A 287 -6.71 9.02 5.56
CA ARG A 287 -6.49 8.42 6.88
C ARG A 287 -7.66 8.69 7.85
N ILE A 288 -8.24 9.89 7.84
CA ILE A 288 -9.44 10.18 8.64
C ILE A 288 -10.64 9.35 8.15
N SER A 289 -10.86 9.25 6.83
CA SER A 289 -12.00 8.54 6.24
C SER A 289 -12.02 7.03 6.53
N THR A 290 -10.84 6.43 6.77
CA THR A 290 -10.69 5.01 7.15
C THR A 290 -10.82 4.80 8.67
N HIS A 291 -10.60 5.82 9.49
CA HIS A 291 -10.71 5.72 10.94
C HIS A 291 -12.18 5.76 11.40
N LYS A 292 -12.68 4.64 11.95
CA LYS A 292 -14.10 4.43 12.34
C LYS A 292 -14.74 5.61 13.09
N VAL A 293 -14.10 6.11 14.16
CA VAL A 293 -14.61 7.25 14.95
C VAL A 293 -14.49 8.57 14.17
N LEU A 294 -13.28 8.98 13.80
CA LEU A 294 -13.04 10.28 13.13
C LEU A 294 -13.85 10.46 11.83
N ARG A 295 -14.07 9.42 11.00
CA ARG A 295 -14.92 9.53 9.78
C ARG A 295 -16.40 9.87 10.08
N SER A 296 -16.85 9.62 11.30
CA SER A 296 -18.21 9.90 11.77
C SER A 296 -18.31 11.19 12.59
N HIS A 297 -17.19 11.87 12.87
CA HIS A 297 -17.18 13.08 13.69
C HIS A 297 -17.87 14.23 12.95
N HIS A 298 -18.79 14.94 13.62
CA HIS A 298 -19.66 15.92 12.94
C HIS A 298 -18.86 17.08 12.31
N LEU A 299 -17.74 17.50 12.92
CA LEU A 299 -16.86 18.52 12.36
C LEU A 299 -16.16 18.08 11.06
N PHE A 300 -15.84 16.78 10.93
CA PHE A 300 -15.29 16.22 9.70
C PHE A 300 -16.35 16.16 8.59
N VAL A 301 -17.59 15.80 8.93
CA VAL A 301 -18.73 15.84 7.98
C VAL A 301 -18.95 17.27 7.49
N VAL A 302 -19.08 18.27 8.38
CA VAL A 302 -19.21 19.69 8.01
C VAL A 302 -18.02 20.18 7.19
N PHE A 303 -16.79 19.76 7.51
CA PHE A 303 -15.62 20.10 6.70
C PHE A 303 -15.73 19.57 5.25
N LEU A 304 -16.31 18.38 5.03
CA LEU A 304 -16.45 17.78 3.69
C LEU A 304 -17.68 18.22 2.88
N CYS A 305 -18.81 18.53 3.52
CA CYS A 305 -20.06 18.88 2.82
C CYS A 305 -20.56 20.31 3.05
N GLY A 306 -20.10 20.99 4.11
CA GLY A 306 -20.64 22.28 4.52
C GLY A 306 -20.18 23.44 3.63
N LYS A 307 -21.04 24.47 3.51
CA LYS A 307 -20.69 25.69 2.76
C LYS A 307 -19.66 26.53 3.52
N SER A 308 -18.93 27.42 2.83
CA SER A 308 -17.89 28.24 3.47
C SER A 308 -18.41 29.07 4.66
N GLU A 309 -19.64 29.60 4.59
CA GLU A 309 -20.26 30.36 5.69
C GLU A 309 -20.72 29.47 6.84
N GLU A 310 -21.06 28.21 6.57
CA GLU A 310 -21.37 27.20 7.59
C GLU A 310 -20.09 26.79 8.33
N LEU A 311 -18.99 26.54 7.60
CA LEU A 311 -17.68 26.25 8.17
C LEU A 311 -17.17 27.42 9.03
N LYS A 312 -17.28 28.67 8.54
CA LYS A 312 -16.99 29.88 9.34
C LYS A 312 -17.87 29.96 10.59
N SER A 313 -19.16 29.67 10.48
CA SER A 313 -20.10 29.68 11.62
C SER A 313 -19.77 28.62 12.66
N VAL A 314 -19.34 27.44 12.24
CA VAL A 314 -18.88 26.37 13.14
C VAL A 314 -17.53 26.73 13.76
N LYS A 315 -16.57 27.25 12.98
CA LYS A 315 -15.30 27.80 13.50
C LYS A 315 -15.50 28.87 14.57
N ALA A 316 -16.42 29.81 14.36
CA ALA A 316 -16.71 30.90 15.31
C ALA A 316 -17.47 30.44 16.57
N LYS A 317 -18.25 29.34 16.47
CA LYS A 317 -18.94 28.73 17.62
C LYS A 317 -18.05 27.76 18.39
N TYR A 318 -17.04 27.16 17.74
CA TYR A 318 -16.11 26.26 18.38
C TYR A 318 -15.27 27.00 19.42
N ARG A 319 -15.33 26.52 20.66
CA ARG A 319 -14.39 26.89 21.71
C ARG A 319 -13.49 25.67 21.95
N PRO A 320 -12.16 25.79 21.85
CA PRO A 320 -11.23 24.77 22.31
C PRO A 320 -11.60 24.34 23.73
N SER A 321 -11.55 23.03 23.99
CA SER A 321 -11.88 22.51 25.31
C SER A 321 -10.78 22.94 26.29
N ARG A 322 -11.01 24.03 27.02
CA ARG A 322 -10.09 24.53 28.07
C ARG A 322 -10.06 23.63 29.31
N SER A 323 -10.73 22.49 29.26
CA SER A 323 -10.62 21.41 30.23
C SER A 323 -9.20 20.88 30.29
N GLY A 324 -8.42 21.43 31.21
CA GLY A 324 -7.33 20.71 31.88
C GLY A 324 -7.83 19.55 32.77
N ASP A 325 -9.11 19.20 32.68
CA ASP A 325 -9.64 17.90 33.08
C ASP A 325 -8.93 16.83 32.25
N GLN A 326 -7.76 16.39 32.71
CA GLN A 326 -7.19 15.11 32.29
C GLN A 326 -8.31 14.07 32.40
N VAL A 327 -8.60 13.36 31.30
CA VAL A 327 -9.45 12.17 31.37
C VAL A 327 -8.66 11.15 32.18
N GLN A 328 -8.89 11.17 33.50
CA GLN A 328 -8.06 10.45 34.46
C GLN A 328 -8.22 8.95 34.20
N TYR A 329 -7.31 8.40 33.40
CA TYR A 329 -7.31 7.01 32.98
C TYR A 329 -7.01 6.15 34.20
N LYS A 330 -8.06 5.84 34.95
CA LYS A 330 -7.99 5.06 36.18
C LYS A 330 -7.59 3.63 35.80
N PRO A 331 -6.34 3.20 36.08
CA PRO A 331 -5.90 1.89 35.64
C PRO A 331 -6.77 0.82 36.27
N ALA A 332 -7.09 -0.24 35.52
CA ALA A 332 -7.76 -1.40 36.09
C ALA A 332 -6.86 -1.99 37.20
N VAL A 333 -7.28 -1.81 38.45
CA VAL A 333 -6.45 -2.00 39.65
C VAL A 333 -5.82 -3.40 39.68
N GLY A 334 -4.50 -3.46 39.92
CA GLY A 334 -3.78 -4.72 40.14
C GLY A 334 -3.13 -5.35 38.89
N ARG A 335 -2.42 -4.55 38.09
CA ARG A 335 -1.39 -5.06 37.16
C ARG A 335 -0.13 -4.22 37.24
N ASP A 336 1.01 -4.89 37.22
CA ASP A 336 2.33 -4.31 37.43
C ASP A 336 2.64 -3.24 36.35
N THR A 337 3.11 -2.07 36.80
CA THR A 337 3.38 -0.90 35.95
C THR A 337 4.44 -1.15 34.89
N ASN A 338 5.27 -2.19 35.07
CA ASN A 338 6.41 -2.51 34.22
C ASN A 338 6.15 -3.69 33.26
N SER A 339 4.98 -4.35 33.32
CA SER A 339 4.67 -5.57 32.54
C SER A 339 3.38 -5.47 31.71
N GLY A 340 2.70 -4.31 31.73
CA GLY A 340 1.40 -4.12 31.09
C GLY A 340 1.44 -4.06 29.55
N PRO A 341 0.35 -4.42 28.85
CA PRO A 341 0.29 -4.35 27.37
C PRO A 341 0.58 -2.98 26.77
N LEU A 342 0.39 -1.88 27.52
CA LEU A 342 0.76 -0.53 27.10
C LEU A 342 2.28 -0.35 27.00
N VAL A 343 3.06 -0.97 27.90
CA VAL A 343 4.53 -0.94 27.87
C VAL A 343 5.04 -1.65 26.62
N ALA A 344 4.61 -2.91 26.40
CA ALA A 344 4.96 -3.67 25.21
C ALA A 344 4.49 -2.98 23.90
N THR A 345 3.35 -2.28 23.92
CA THR A 345 2.88 -1.47 22.78
C THR A 345 3.78 -0.27 22.53
N LYS A 346 4.22 0.43 23.58
CA LYS A 346 5.13 1.58 23.49
C LYS A 346 6.52 1.16 22.98
N GLU A 347 7.05 0.05 23.48
CA GLU A 347 8.30 -0.56 23.01
C GLU A 347 8.20 -0.94 21.53
N TYR A 348 7.16 -1.68 21.14
CA TYR A 348 6.87 -2.02 19.75
C TYR A 348 6.79 -0.78 18.84
N LEU A 349 6.03 0.25 19.23
CA LEU A 349 5.90 1.48 18.45
C LEU A 349 7.24 2.23 18.34
N THR A 350 8.06 2.23 19.40
CA THR A 350 9.39 2.86 19.40
C THR A 350 10.34 2.13 18.45
N THR A 351 10.38 0.80 18.51
CA THR A 351 11.17 -0.03 17.58
C THR A 351 10.66 0.10 16.14
N LEU A 352 9.35 0.20 15.93
CA LEU A 352 8.74 0.43 14.63
C LEU A 352 9.12 1.81 14.05
N GLU A 353 9.09 2.87 14.86
CA GLU A 353 9.55 4.20 14.44
C GLU A 353 11.02 4.16 14.01
N GLN A 354 11.90 3.58 14.85
CA GLN A 354 13.33 3.44 14.56
C GLN A 354 13.58 2.68 13.26
N ASN A 355 12.88 1.57 13.04
CA ASN A 355 12.99 0.78 11.81
C ASN A 355 12.47 1.53 10.57
N LEU A 356 11.35 2.27 10.68
CA LEU A 356 10.80 3.07 9.59
C LEU A 356 11.72 4.24 9.20
N LEU A 357 12.27 4.95 10.19
CA LEU A 357 13.24 6.02 9.97
C LEU A 357 14.57 5.48 9.41
N GLY A 358 15.06 4.35 9.94
CA GLY A 358 16.24 3.66 9.43
C GLY A 358 16.09 3.25 7.96
N LEU A 359 14.94 2.68 7.59
CA LEU A 359 14.63 2.32 6.20
C LEU A 359 14.47 3.55 5.30
N ALA A 360 13.78 4.60 5.76
CA ALA A 360 13.64 5.85 5.01
C ALA A 360 15.00 6.51 4.75
N ASN A 361 15.86 6.60 5.77
CA ASN A 361 17.23 7.11 5.65
C ASN A 361 18.09 6.24 4.72
N HIS A 362 17.99 4.91 4.80
CA HIS A 362 18.74 4.02 3.91
C HIS A 362 18.32 4.19 2.45
N LEU A 363 17.01 4.28 2.18
CA LEU A 363 16.48 4.50 0.84
C LEU A 363 16.83 5.89 0.31
N GLU A 364 16.73 6.94 1.13
CA GLU A 364 17.17 8.28 0.73
C GLU A 364 18.68 8.31 0.41
N GLN A 365 19.51 7.68 1.23
CA GLN A 365 20.94 7.50 0.94
C GLN A 365 21.18 6.62 -0.30
N SER A 366 20.28 5.70 -0.63
CA SER A 366 20.34 4.90 -1.87
C SER A 366 20.05 5.76 -3.09
N VAL A 367 18.98 6.57 -3.07
CA VAL A 367 18.67 7.56 -4.13
C VAL A 367 19.83 8.55 -4.30
N ARG A 368 20.32 9.15 -3.21
CA ARG A 368 21.47 10.07 -3.25
C ARG A 368 22.74 9.42 -3.83
N ARG A 369 22.93 8.11 -3.61
CA ARG A 369 24.03 7.34 -4.24
C ARG A 369 23.77 7.04 -5.72
N LYS A 370 22.54 6.74 -6.14
CA LYS A 370 22.17 6.64 -7.57
C LYS A 370 22.45 7.96 -8.31
N THR A 371 22.19 9.11 -7.69
CA THR A 371 22.48 10.43 -8.26
C THR A 371 23.95 10.87 -8.16
N HIS A 372 24.83 10.09 -7.54
CA HIS A 372 26.28 10.38 -7.41
C HIS A 372 27.19 9.29 -7.98
N SER A 373 26.65 8.13 -8.34
CA SER A 373 27.31 7.21 -9.27
C SER A 373 27.47 7.92 -10.61
N GLU A 374 28.63 7.80 -11.24
CA GLU A 374 28.89 8.39 -12.56
C GLU A 374 27.94 7.76 -13.59
N ARG A 375 26.88 8.50 -13.92
CA ARG A 375 25.85 8.10 -14.88
C ARG A 375 26.47 7.59 -16.17
N THR A 376 25.89 6.56 -16.77
CA THR A 376 26.40 6.02 -18.06
C THR A 376 26.37 7.11 -19.14
N ALA A 377 25.42 8.05 -19.04
CA ALA A 377 25.36 9.25 -19.85
C ALA A 377 26.60 10.16 -19.77
N HIS A 378 27.28 10.24 -18.61
CA HIS A 378 28.51 11.02 -18.43
C HIS A 378 29.64 10.49 -19.30
N TRP A 379 29.86 9.17 -19.28
CA TRP A 379 30.92 8.52 -20.05
C TRP A 379 30.70 8.64 -21.57
N PHE A 380 29.47 8.41 -22.05
CA PHE A 380 29.15 8.64 -23.47
C PHE A 380 29.25 10.12 -23.89
N ARG A 381 28.95 11.06 -22.98
CA ARG A 381 29.12 12.50 -23.21
C ARG A 381 30.59 12.88 -23.30
N ALA A 382 31.44 12.39 -22.40
CA ALA A 382 32.89 12.62 -22.44
C ALA A 382 33.54 12.04 -23.72
N ILE A 383 33.11 10.85 -24.17
CA ILE A 383 33.52 10.29 -25.46
C ILE A 383 33.11 11.22 -26.61
N SER A 384 31.84 11.67 -26.63
CA SER A 384 31.34 12.62 -27.62
C SER A 384 32.06 13.97 -27.62
N GLU A 385 32.55 14.44 -26.48
CA GLU A 385 33.25 15.72 -26.34
C GLU A 385 34.74 15.61 -26.71
N SER A 386 35.32 14.40 -26.66
CA SER A 386 36.70 14.12 -27.09
C SER A 386 36.88 13.95 -28.62
N GLU A 387 35.78 13.74 -29.36
CA GLU A 387 35.81 13.48 -30.81
C GLU A 387 36.03 14.76 -31.65
N PRO A 388 37.05 14.80 -32.54
CA PRO A 388 37.37 16.00 -33.30
C PRO A 388 36.46 16.20 -34.52
N GLY A 389 35.91 17.40 -34.67
CA GLY A 389 34.95 17.72 -35.75
C GLY A 389 33.56 17.15 -35.47
N ASP A 390 32.77 16.89 -36.52
CA ASP A 390 31.44 16.27 -36.41
C ASP A 390 31.46 14.86 -37.02
N THR A 391 32.07 13.92 -36.30
CA THR A 391 32.16 12.51 -36.69
C THR A 391 30.84 11.76 -36.40
N TYR A 392 30.63 10.64 -37.09
CA TYR A 392 29.55 9.71 -36.76
C TYR A 392 29.65 9.20 -35.31
N LEU A 393 30.86 8.98 -34.79
CA LEU A 393 31.08 8.50 -33.43
C LEU A 393 30.69 9.55 -32.38
N LYS A 394 30.92 10.85 -32.66
CA LYS A 394 30.41 11.96 -31.87
C LYS A 394 28.88 11.97 -31.83
N THR A 395 28.21 11.92 -32.99
CA THR A 395 26.73 11.90 -33.04
C THR A 395 26.16 10.70 -32.30
N ALA A 396 26.67 9.50 -32.57
CA ALA A 396 26.22 8.26 -31.92
C ALA A 396 26.46 8.29 -30.40
N SER A 397 27.60 8.79 -29.93
CA SER A 397 27.89 8.90 -28.49
C SER A 397 27.02 9.98 -27.82
N SER A 398 26.72 11.09 -28.49
CA SER A 398 25.78 12.11 -28.02
C SER A 398 24.33 11.59 -27.91
N ASP A 399 23.90 10.76 -28.86
CA ASP A 399 22.57 10.14 -28.86
C ASP A 399 22.45 9.02 -27.82
N LEU A 400 23.51 8.21 -27.64
CA LEU A 400 23.61 7.25 -26.54
C LEU A 400 23.61 7.96 -25.19
N ALA A 401 24.36 9.05 -25.02
CA ALA A 401 24.36 9.84 -23.79
C ALA A 401 22.96 10.37 -23.45
N ARG A 402 22.24 10.93 -24.44
CA ARG A 402 20.85 11.39 -24.27
C ARG A 402 19.87 10.26 -23.97
N THR A 403 20.08 9.09 -24.58
CA THR A 403 19.26 7.89 -24.32
C THR A 403 19.48 7.36 -22.90
N CYS A 404 20.74 7.26 -22.46
CA CYS A 404 21.10 6.88 -21.09
C CYS A 404 20.52 7.86 -20.06
N ASP A 405 20.70 9.18 -20.22
CA ASP A 405 20.15 10.17 -19.28
C ASP A 405 18.61 10.08 -19.22
N THR A 406 17.95 9.78 -20.36
CA THR A 406 16.48 9.57 -20.41
C THR A 406 16.06 8.29 -19.70
N MET A 407 16.80 7.18 -19.81
CA MET A 407 16.51 5.95 -19.06
C MET A 407 16.78 6.11 -17.56
N GLU A 408 17.93 6.68 -17.21
CA GLU A 408 18.39 6.90 -15.83
C GLU A 408 17.50 7.92 -15.08
N THR A 409 16.86 8.86 -15.78
CA THR A 409 15.87 9.78 -15.17
C THR A 409 14.43 9.28 -15.19
N SER A 410 14.07 8.34 -16.06
CA SER A 410 12.70 7.78 -16.12
C SER A 410 12.49 6.56 -15.22
N HIS A 411 13.55 5.81 -14.89
CA HIS A 411 13.49 4.64 -14.01
C HIS A 411 14.08 4.90 -12.61
N GLY A 412 13.23 5.36 -11.67
CA GLY A 412 13.43 5.14 -10.24
C GLY A 412 13.29 6.37 -9.34
N ASP A 413 13.96 7.48 -9.67
CA ASP A 413 14.10 8.63 -8.75
C ASP A 413 12.77 9.15 -8.19
N SER A 414 11.70 9.20 -8.99
CA SER A 414 10.35 9.63 -8.54
C SER A 414 9.60 8.59 -7.70
N GLU A 415 9.85 7.29 -7.89
CA GLU A 415 9.15 6.23 -7.14
C GLU A 415 9.82 5.99 -5.78
N ASP A 416 11.16 5.96 -5.75
CA ASP A 416 11.93 5.85 -4.50
C ASP A 416 11.70 7.08 -3.61
N THR A 417 11.68 8.30 -4.17
CA THR A 417 11.39 9.53 -3.40
C THR A 417 9.97 9.51 -2.84
N LEU A 418 8.98 9.02 -3.60
CA LEU A 418 7.61 8.84 -3.12
C LEU A 418 7.53 7.76 -2.01
N LEU A 419 8.30 6.69 -2.11
CA LEU A 419 8.41 5.65 -1.08
C LEU A 419 9.02 6.21 0.22
N VAL A 420 10.11 6.97 0.14
CA VAL A 420 10.72 7.67 1.29
C VAL A 420 9.72 8.62 1.95
N HIS A 421 8.99 9.44 1.17
CA HIS A 421 7.96 10.32 1.73
C HIS A 421 6.83 9.55 2.42
N ASN A 422 6.39 8.42 1.83
CA ASN A 422 5.36 7.58 2.42
C ASN A 422 5.82 6.92 3.71
N LEU A 423 7.04 6.37 3.75
CA LEU A 423 7.65 5.80 4.97
C LEU A 423 7.76 6.85 6.08
N GLN A 424 8.28 8.04 5.77
CA GLN A 424 8.36 9.14 6.74
C GLN A 424 6.97 9.53 7.24
N SER A 425 5.97 9.63 6.36
CA SER A 425 4.58 9.93 6.76
C SER A 425 3.92 8.78 7.56
N ILE A 426 4.45 7.56 7.55
CA ILE A 426 4.04 6.47 8.45
C ILE A 426 4.79 6.60 9.79
N ALA A 427 6.10 6.86 9.78
CA ALA A 427 6.89 7.08 10.99
C ALA A 427 6.34 8.24 11.83
N ASP A 428 5.95 9.35 11.20
CA ASP A 428 5.34 10.48 11.88
C ASP A 428 3.95 10.15 12.46
N TYR A 429 3.20 9.20 11.87
CA TYR A 429 1.95 8.68 12.44
C TYR A 429 2.22 7.78 13.66
N VAL A 430 3.24 6.93 13.60
CA VAL A 430 3.71 6.12 14.75
C VAL A 430 4.20 7.01 15.89
N ARG A 431 4.92 8.10 15.59
CA ARG A 431 5.30 9.11 16.58
C ARG A 431 4.08 9.80 17.21
N ALA A 432 3.03 10.09 16.43
CA ALA A 432 1.77 10.62 16.96
C ALA A 432 1.07 9.62 17.91
N CYS A 433 1.26 8.30 17.72
CA CYS A 433 0.86 7.30 18.73
C CYS A 433 1.68 7.43 20.02
N LEU A 434 3.00 7.54 19.92
CA LEU A 434 3.89 7.64 21.10
C LEU A 434 3.70 8.93 21.92
N VAL A 435 3.22 10.00 21.29
CA VAL A 435 2.89 11.29 21.95
C VAL A 435 1.44 11.33 22.47
N CYS A 436 0.58 10.40 22.06
CA CYS A 436 -0.79 10.31 22.56
C CYS A 436 -0.79 9.95 24.06
N GLN A 437 -1.33 10.84 24.90
CA GLN A 437 -1.15 10.85 26.36
C GLN A 437 -1.46 9.50 27.05
N TYR A 438 -2.40 8.74 26.51
CA TYR A 438 -2.85 7.43 27.02
C TYR A 438 -1.85 6.27 26.80
N LEU A 439 -0.71 6.52 26.15
CA LEU A 439 0.45 5.63 26.07
C LEU A 439 1.66 6.12 26.90
N VAL A 440 1.53 7.26 27.61
CA VAL A 440 2.67 7.95 28.24
C VAL A 440 2.78 7.67 29.74
N GLU A 441 1.67 7.67 30.49
CA GLU A 441 1.67 7.49 31.97
C GLU A 441 1.17 6.10 32.43
N PRO A 442 2.02 5.32 33.11
CA PRO A 442 1.76 4.93 34.48
C PRO A 442 2.00 6.14 35.41
N LEU A 443 1.04 6.45 36.27
CA LEU A 443 1.20 7.50 37.29
C LEU A 443 2.29 7.13 38.30
N LEU A 444 3.06 8.12 38.74
CA LEU A 444 3.98 8.08 39.90
C LEU A 444 3.19 8.19 41.22
#